data_AF-A0A2S9FZW2-F1
#
_entry.id   AF-A0A2S9FZW2-F1
#
_cell.length_a   1.000
_cell.length_b   1.000
_cell.length_c   1.000
_cell.angle_alpha   90.00
_cell.angle_beta   90.00
_cell.angle_gamma   90.00
#
_symmetry.space_group_name_H-M   'P 1'
#
loop_
_entity.id
_entity.type
_entity.pdbx_description
1 polymer ?
#
loop_
_entity_poly.entity_id
_entity_poly.type
_entity_poly.pdbx_seq_one_letter_code
_entity_poly.pdbx_strand_id
1 'polypeptide(L)'
;ERPVYTLSHDMLMVGPTGAFFKKTGFIPASHKNADEALRSGGVVVVFPGGDYDVYRPTLSANKIDFGGRTGYVKAAINAGVPIV
;
A
#
# COMPACT_ATOMS: atom_id res chain seq x y z
N GLU A 1 9.96 4.65 -18.21
CA GLU A 1 9.87 3.78 -17.01
C GLU A 1 8.53 4.00 -16.31
N ARG A 2 8.04 3.04 -15.49
CA ARG A 2 6.77 3.17 -14.77
C ARG A 2 7.02 3.76 -13.36
N PRO A 3 6.31 4.81 -12.93
CA PRO A 3 6.48 5.37 -11.59
C PRO A 3 6.02 4.37 -10.54
N VAL A 4 6.71 4.34 -9.39
CA VAL A 4 6.38 3.46 -8.27
C VAL A 4 5.74 4.29 -7.15
N TYR A 5 4.59 3.83 -6.68
CA TYR A 5 3.84 4.45 -5.59
C TYR A 5 3.69 3.48 -4.41
N THR A 6 4.05 3.91 -3.22
CA THR A 6 3.92 3.08 -2.00
C THR A 6 2.75 3.57 -1.17
N LEU A 7 1.70 2.77 -1.02
CA LEU A 7 0.58 3.09 -0.15
C LEU A 7 1.03 3.03 1.31
N SER A 8 0.83 4.13 2.01
CA SER A 8 1.45 4.37 3.32
C SER A 8 0.45 4.91 4.33
N HIS A 9 0.64 4.56 5.60
CA HIS A 9 -0.13 5.16 6.69
C HIS A 9 0.15 6.66 6.76
N ASP A 10 -0.87 7.45 7.06
CA ASP A 10 -0.78 8.91 7.11
C ASP A 10 0.31 9.40 8.07
N MET A 11 0.61 8.64 9.12
CA MET A 11 1.67 8.95 10.08
C MET A 11 3.05 9.13 9.41
N LEU A 12 3.34 8.45 8.29
CA LEU A 12 4.58 8.63 7.53
C LEU A 12 4.65 9.98 6.81
N MET A 13 3.51 10.66 6.66
CA MET A 13 3.38 11.95 5.97
C MET A 13 3.33 13.13 6.93
N VAL A 14 3.31 12.88 8.24
CA VAL A 14 3.21 13.90 9.28
C VAL A 14 4.62 14.28 9.75
N GLY A 15 4.81 15.56 10.07
CA GLY A 15 6.06 16.07 10.64
C GLY A 15 7.18 16.34 9.62
N PRO A 16 8.42 16.57 10.09
CA PRO A 16 9.52 17.07 9.27
C PRO A 16 9.96 16.10 8.16
N THR A 17 9.68 14.81 8.30
CA THR A 17 10.00 13.78 7.29
C THR A 17 8.96 13.65 6.18
N GLY A 18 7.76 14.20 6.34
CA GLY A 18 6.66 14.00 5.38
C GLY A 18 6.96 14.52 3.97
N ALA A 19 7.69 15.63 3.85
CA ALA A 19 8.08 16.18 2.55
C ALA A 19 9.05 15.26 1.79
N PHE A 20 9.91 14.54 2.51
CA PHE A 20 10.83 13.56 1.93
C PHE A 20 10.05 12.36 1.37
N PHE A 21 9.15 11.77 2.16
CA PHE A 21 8.37 10.61 1.74
C PHE A 21 7.46 10.90 0.53
N LYS A 22 6.82 12.07 0.48
CA LYS A 22 6.02 12.47 -0.69
C LYS A 22 6.85 12.55 -1.97
N LYS A 23 8.09 13.03 -1.89
CA LYS A 23 9.00 13.11 -3.05
C LYS A 23 9.50 11.75 -3.52
N THR A 24 9.50 10.74 -2.66
CA THR A 24 9.96 9.38 -2.98
C THR A 24 8.83 8.44 -3.41
N GLY A 25 7.64 8.96 -3.71
CA GLY A 25 6.52 8.17 -4.23
C GLY A 25 5.62 7.54 -3.17
N PHE A 26 5.78 7.90 -1.89
CA PHE A 26 4.84 7.47 -0.87
C PHE A 26 3.57 8.29 -0.99
N ILE A 27 2.41 7.63 -0.96
CA ILE A 27 1.09 8.28 -1.01
C ILE A 27 0.19 7.72 0.10
N PRO A 28 -0.77 8.51 0.61
CA PRO A 28 -1.73 8.02 1.61
C PRO A 28 -2.46 6.77 1.14
N ALA A 29 -2.54 5.76 2.02
CA ALA A 29 -3.25 4.52 1.73
C ALA A 29 -4.76 4.78 1.64
N SER A 30 -5.30 4.78 0.42
CA SER A 30 -6.74 4.84 0.16
C SER A 30 -7.07 4.17 -1.17
N HIS A 31 -8.32 3.71 -1.32
CA HIS A 31 -8.80 3.16 -2.59
C HIS A 31 -8.66 4.15 -3.74
N LYS A 32 -8.99 5.42 -3.50
CA LYS A 32 -8.88 6.49 -4.51
C LYS A 32 -7.45 6.62 -5.03
N ASN A 33 -6.47 6.71 -4.12
CA ASN A 33 -5.07 6.88 -4.48
C ASN A 33 -4.51 5.65 -5.18
N ALA A 34 -4.89 4.44 -4.75
CA ALA A 34 -4.51 3.20 -5.42
C ALA A 34 -5.03 3.16 -6.87
N ASP A 35 -6.32 3.46 -7.06
CA ASP A 35 -6.95 3.45 -8.38
C ASP A 35 -6.34 4.52 -9.30
N GLU A 36 -6.05 5.71 -8.78
CA GLU A 36 -5.41 6.79 -9.54
C GLU A 36 -3.98 6.44 -9.95
N ALA A 37 -3.19 5.90 -9.02
CA ALA A 37 -1.81 5.47 -9.28
C ALA A 37 -1.73 4.29 -10.26
N LEU A 38 -2.67 3.35 -10.22
CA LEU A 38 -2.74 2.25 -11.18
C LEU A 38 -3.20 2.74 -12.57
N ARG A 39 -4.22 3.60 -12.63
CA ARG A 39 -4.72 4.17 -13.90
C ARG A 39 -3.71 5.07 -14.59
N SER A 40 -2.79 5.70 -13.87
CA SER A 40 -1.70 6.49 -14.46
C SER A 40 -0.62 5.64 -15.14
N GLY A 41 -0.74 4.31 -15.10
CA GLY A 41 0.27 3.37 -15.58
C GLY A 41 1.39 3.11 -14.56
N GLY A 42 1.25 3.63 -13.33
CA GLY A 42 2.16 3.37 -12.23
C GLY A 42 2.15 1.93 -11.75
N VAL A 43 3.12 1.62 -10.90
CA VAL A 43 3.18 0.41 -10.08
C VAL A 43 2.81 0.81 -8.66
N VAL A 44 1.93 0.05 -8.02
CA VAL A 44 1.52 0.32 -6.64
C VAL A 44 2.04 -0.78 -5.73
N VAL A 45 2.81 -0.40 -4.71
CA VAL A 45 3.29 -1.26 -3.64
C VAL A 45 2.33 -1.16 -2.46
N VAL A 46 1.82 -2.32 -2.02
CA VAL A 46 0.90 -2.43 -0.88
C VAL A 46 1.39 -3.54 0.03
N PHE A 47 1.37 -3.31 1.34
CA PHE A 47 1.58 -4.34 2.36
C PHE A 47 0.23 -4.67 3.01
N PRO A 48 -0.48 -5.73 2.56
CA PRO A 48 -1.89 -5.93 2.89
C PRO A 48 -2.19 -6.13 4.37
N GLY A 49 -1.24 -6.69 5.14
CA GLY A 49 -1.43 -6.91 6.57
C GLY A 49 -1.27 -5.65 7.41
N GLY A 50 -0.57 -4.62 6.92
CA GLY A 50 -0.44 -3.33 7.60
C GLY A 50 -0.08 -3.43 9.08
N ASP A 51 -0.76 -2.63 9.89
CA ASP A 51 -0.67 -2.64 11.36
C ASP A 51 -0.99 -4.00 12.00
N TYR A 52 -1.90 -4.78 11.42
CA TYR A 52 -2.22 -6.11 11.93
C TYR A 52 -1.03 -7.07 11.85
N ASP A 53 -0.28 -7.04 10.74
CA ASP A 53 0.96 -7.81 10.62
C ASP A 53 2.07 -7.25 11.52
N VAL A 54 2.14 -5.92 11.70
CA VAL A 54 3.11 -5.28 12.61
C VAL A 54 2.98 -5.80 14.05
N TYR A 55 1.76 -6.03 14.53
CA TYR A 55 1.51 -6.50 15.89
C TYR A 55 1.34 -8.03 15.99
N ARG A 56 1.57 -8.79 14.92
CA ARG A 56 1.42 -10.25 14.93
C ARG A 56 2.47 -10.90 15.84
N PRO A 57 2.09 -11.82 16.74
CA PRO A 57 3.05 -12.56 17.56
C PRO A 57 4.03 -13.38 16.72
N THR A 58 5.31 -13.42 17.13
CA THR A 58 6.39 -14.13 16.43
C THR A 58 6.09 -15.61 16.19
N LEU A 59 5.43 -16.28 17.15
CA LEU A 59 5.01 -17.69 17.02
C LEU A 59 4.03 -17.92 15.86
N SER A 60 3.39 -16.86 15.37
CA SER A 60 2.47 -16.90 14.23
C SER A 60 3.04 -16.21 12.97
N ALA A 61 4.33 -15.83 12.96
CA ALA A 61 4.93 -15.04 11.87
C ALA A 61 4.79 -15.69 10.48
N ASN A 62 4.75 -17.03 10.42
CA ASN A 62 4.60 -17.79 9.17
C ASN A 62 3.14 -17.98 8.72
N LYS A 63 2.17 -17.41 9.44
CA LYS A 63 0.76 -17.45 9.05
C LYS A 63 0.44 -16.23 8.17
N ILE A 64 0.09 -16.49 6.91
CA ILE A 64 -0.41 -15.47 6.00
C ILE A 64 -1.87 -15.19 6.35
N ASP A 65 -2.14 -14.04 6.96
CA ASP A 65 -3.47 -13.65 7.42
C ASP A 65 -3.58 -12.11 7.44
N PHE A 66 -4.08 -11.49 6.38
CA PHE A 66 -4.13 -10.02 6.32
C PHE A 66 -5.27 -9.39 7.16
N GLY A 67 -5.81 -10.12 8.14
CA GLY A 67 -6.91 -9.65 8.98
C GLY A 67 -8.18 -9.38 8.19
N GLY A 68 -8.45 -10.18 7.16
CA GLY A 68 -9.60 -10.03 6.26
C GLY A 68 -9.54 -8.82 5.32
N ARG A 69 -8.43 -8.07 5.27
CA ARG A 69 -8.28 -6.92 4.35
C ARG A 69 -8.18 -7.41 2.91
N THR A 70 -9.06 -6.92 2.03
CA THR A 70 -9.10 -7.31 0.60
C THR A 70 -8.89 -6.12 -0.35
N GLY A 71 -8.45 -4.96 0.16
CA GLY A 71 -8.41 -3.73 -0.64
C GLY A 71 -7.46 -3.79 -1.83
N TYR A 72 -6.33 -4.48 -1.68
CA TYR A 72 -5.35 -4.69 -2.75
C TYR A 72 -5.92 -5.54 -3.90
N VAL A 73 -6.70 -6.58 -3.60
CA VAL A 73 -7.39 -7.39 -4.61
C VAL A 73 -8.44 -6.55 -5.35
N LYS A 74 -9.23 -5.77 -4.59
CA LYS A 74 -10.24 -4.87 -5.19
C LYS A 74 -9.60 -3.84 -6.12
N ALA A 75 -8.49 -3.23 -5.71
CA ALA A 75 -7.75 -2.27 -6.55
C ALA A 75 -7.22 -2.92 -7.84
N ALA A 76 -6.64 -4.13 -7.75
CA ALA A 76 -6.16 -4.87 -8.91
C ALA A 76 -7.28 -5.23 -9.89
N ILE A 77 -8.42 -5.72 -9.38
CA ILE A 77 -9.61 -6.03 -10.18
C ILE A 77 -10.15 -4.77 -10.86
N ASN A 78 -10.32 -3.68 -10.10
CA ASN A 78 -10.86 -2.42 -10.61
C ASN A 78 -9.99 -1.81 -11.72
N ALA A 79 -8.67 -1.94 -11.61
CA ALA A 79 -7.72 -1.42 -12.59
C ALA A 79 -7.40 -2.43 -13.71
N GLY A 80 -7.84 -3.68 -13.62
CA GLY A 80 -7.52 -4.73 -14.60
C GLY A 80 -6.03 -5.08 -14.67
N VAL A 81 -5.31 -4.99 -13.54
CA VAL A 81 -3.86 -5.21 -13.46
C VAL A 81 -3.51 -6.48 -12.66
N PRO A 82 -2.36 -7.11 -12.93
CA PRO A 82 -1.90 -8.25 -12.13
C PRO A 82 -1.41 -7.81 -10.74
N ILE A 83 -1.49 -8.75 -9.79
CA ILE A 83 -0.72 -8.71 -8.53
C ILE A 83 0.54 -9.55 -8.76
N VAL A 84 1.71 -9.03 -8.40
CA VAL A 84 3.02 -9.67 -8.58
C VAL A 84 3.73 -9.87 -7.26
#